data_AF-A0A1Z4JSG8-F1
#
_entry.id   AF-A0A1Z4JSG8-F1
#
_cell.length_a   1.000
_cell.length_b   1.000
_cell.length_c   1.000
_cell.angle_alpha   90.00
_cell.angle_beta   90.00
_cell.angle_gamma   90.00
#
_symmetry.space_group_name_H-M   'P 1'
#
loop_
_entity.id
_entity.type
_entity.pdbx_description
1 polymer ?
#
loop_
_entity_poly.entity_id
_entity_poly.type
_entity_poly.pdbx_seq_one_letter_code
_entity_poly.pdbx_strand_id
1 'polypeptide(L)' 'MLPSFYQSCLRSQLSDAQFITLEILFNLLQQERRITIERLATLFPQPILFESRRRNLQRFLSLPQMTPEASWFLIAKQ' A
#
# COMPACT_ATOMS: atom_id res chain seq x y z
N MET A 1 10.27 1.60 -8.76
CA MET A 1 9.04 2.38 -9.04
C MET A 1 8.03 1.50 -9.76
N LEU A 2 6.73 1.68 -9.51
CA LEU A 2 5.68 0.92 -10.19
C LEU A 2 5.67 1.28 -11.68
N PRO A 3 5.51 0.30 -12.60
CA PRO A 3 5.36 0.60 -14.03
C PRO A 3 4.18 1.54 -14.29
N SER A 4 4.30 2.41 -15.30
CA SER A 4 3.30 3.44 -15.64
C SER A 4 1.89 2.89 -15.82
N PHE A 5 1.78 1.68 -16.40
CA PHE A 5 0.54 0.94 -16.54
C PHE A 5 -0.22 0.79 -15.20
N TYR A 6 0.46 0.31 -14.15
CA TYR A 6 -0.14 0.14 -12.84
C TYR A 6 -0.44 1.48 -12.15
N GLN A 7 0.36 2.51 -12.40
CA GLN A 7 0.14 3.84 -11.82
C GLN A 7 -1.20 4.43 -12.28
N SER A 8 -1.49 4.37 -13.58
CA SER A 8 -2.76 4.90 -14.13
C SER A 8 -3.98 4.18 -13.56
N CYS A 9 -3.90 2.85 -13.43
CA CYS A 9 -4.97 2.05 -12.84
C CYS A 9 -5.17 2.39 -11.35
N LEU A 10 -4.10 2.42 -10.55
CA LEU A 10 -4.19 2.62 -9.10
C LEU A 10 -4.60 4.05 -8.73
N ARG A 11 -4.15 5.05 -9.48
CA ARG A 11 -4.57 6.46 -9.30
C ARG A 11 -6.05 6.70 -9.57
N SER A 12 -6.70 5.84 -10.37
CA SER A 12 -8.14 5.97 -10.62
C SER A 12 -9.01 5.60 -9.41
N GLN A 13 -8.45 4.92 -8.40
CA GLN A 13 -9.19 4.34 -7.28
C GLN A 13 -8.70 4.75 -5.91
N LEU A 14 -7.46 5.21 -5.83
CA LEU A 14 -6.83 5.66 -4.60
C LEU A 14 -6.75 7.18 -4.62
N SER A 15 -6.97 7.80 -3.46
CA SER A 15 -6.58 9.20 -3.30
C SER A 15 -5.07 9.35 -3.39
N ASP A 16 -4.58 10.56 -3.67
CA ASP A 16 -3.14 10.81 -3.78
C ASP A 16 -2.36 10.35 -2.54
N ALA A 17 -2.92 10.58 -1.35
CA ALA A 17 -2.33 10.12 -0.09
C ALA A 17 -2.26 8.59 0.03
N GLN A 18 -3.32 7.90 -0.43
CA GLN A 18 -3.36 6.44 -0.46
C GLN A 18 -2.38 5.86 -1.48
N PHE A 19 -2.24 6.51 -2.64
CA PHE A 19 -1.29 6.11 -3.66
C PHE A 19 0.15 6.25 -3.17
N ILE A 20 0.52 7.37 -2.54
CA ILE A 20 1.84 7.55 -1.92
C ILE A 20 2.10 6.49 -0.84
N THR A 21 1.09 6.20 -0.01
CA THR A 21 1.17 5.16 1.03
C THR A 21 1.46 3.80 0.41
N LEU A 22 0.79 3.47 -0.70
CA LEU A 22 1.01 2.24 -1.46
C LEU A 22 2.41 2.18 -2.07
N GLU A 23 2.90 3.27 -2.64
CA GLU A 23 4.27 3.32 -3.20
C GLU A 23 5.33 3.09 -2.12
N ILE A 24 5.17 3.73 -0.96
CA ILE A 24 6.08 3.51 0.19
C ILE A 24 6.02 2.05 0.62
N LEU A 25 4.81 1.50 0.80
CA LEU A 25 4.64 0.09 1.19
C LEU A 25 5.26 -0.85 0.18
N PHE A 26 5.06 -0.62 -1.12
CA PHE A 26 5.63 -1.46 -2.17
C PHE A 26 7.16 -1.46 -2.12
N ASN A 27 7.79 -0.29 -1.94
CA ASN A 27 9.24 -0.21 -1.78
C ASN A 27 9.72 -0.94 -0.51
N LEU A 28 9.00 -0.81 0.61
CA LEU A 28 9.33 -1.52 1.86
C LEU A 28 9.21 -3.04 1.69
N LEU A 29 8.17 -3.52 1.01
CA LEU A 29 7.95 -4.93 0.72
C LEU A 29 9.04 -5.52 -0.18
N GLN A 30 9.58 -4.75 -1.12
CA GLN A 30 10.69 -5.20 -1.97
C GLN A 30 12.00 -5.38 -1.19
N GLN A 31 12.19 -4.62 -0.12
CA GLN A 31 13.44 -4.63 0.65
C GLN A 31 13.40 -5.60 1.84
N GLU A 32 12.20 -5.98 2.30
CA GLU A 32 12.02 -6.74 3.53
C GLU A 32 11.74 -8.22 3.27
N ARG A 33 12.52 -9.10 3.93
CA ARG A 33 12.37 -10.55 3.79
C ARG A 33 11.21 -11.13 4.61
N ARG A 34 10.79 -10.43 5.69
CA ARG A 34 9.70 -10.85 6.57
C ARG A 34 8.62 -9.78 6.66
N ILE A 35 7.50 -10.04 6.00
CA ILE A 35 6.39 -9.11 5.90
C ILE A 35 5.45 -9.33 7.09
N THR A 36 5.69 -8.59 8.18
CA THR A 36 4.71 -8.45 9.29
C THR A 36 4.29 -7.00 9.41
N ILE A 37 3.06 -6.77 9.91
CA ILE A 37 2.53 -5.40 10.07
C ILE A 37 3.42 -4.61 11.04
N GLU A 38 3.88 -5.24 12.11
CA GLU A 38 4.80 -4.65 13.08
C GLU A 38 6.10 -4.20 12.41
N ARG A 39 6.69 -5.06 11.57
CA ARG A 39 7.93 -4.75 10.86
C ARG A 39 7.74 -3.59 9.89
N LEU A 40 6.65 -3.61 9.12
CA LEU A 40 6.30 -2.52 8.22
C LEU A 40 6.08 -1.22 9.00
N ALA A 41 5.39 -1.27 10.14
CA ALA A 41 5.14 -0.10 10.98
C ALA A 41 6.42 0.50 11.58
N THR A 42 7.42 -0.33 11.89
CA THR A 42 8.75 0.15 12.33
C THR A 42 9.45 0.93 11.23
N LEU A 43 9.43 0.41 10.00
CA LEU A 43 10.11 0.98 8.84
C LEU A 43 9.34 2.12 8.17
N PHE A 44 8.04 2.24 8.46
CA PHE A 44 7.19 3.24 7.81
C PHE A 44 7.66 4.67 8.16
N PRO A 45 7.95 5.52 7.15
CA PRO A 45 8.61 6.82 7.31
C PRO A 45 7.63 7.92 7.75
N GLN A 46 6.85 7.65 8.79
CA GLN A 46 5.93 8.62 9.39
C GLN A 46 6.37 8.91 10.83
N PRO A 47 6.67 10.18 11.19
CA PRO A 47 7.15 10.54 12.52
C PRO A 47 5.99 10.61 13.52
N ILE A 48 5.36 9.46 13.78
CA ILE A 48 4.25 9.30 14.73
C ILE A 48 4.46 8.04 15.58
N LEU A 49 3.70 7.95 16.68
CA LEU A 49 3.69 6.78 17.55
C LEU A 49 3.57 5.49 16.75
N PHE A 50 4.37 4.49 17.13
CA PHE A 50 4.40 3.19 16.49
C PHE A 50 2.99 2.56 16.40
N GLU A 51 2.21 2.61 17.48
CA GLU A 51 0.84 2.10 17.50
C GLU A 51 -0.08 2.81 16.50
N SER A 52 0.12 4.10 16.28
CA SER A 52 -0.63 4.86 15.27
C SER A 52 -0.24 4.45 13.86
N ARG A 53 1.06 4.24 13.59
CA ARG A 53 1.53 3.70 12.30
C ARG A 53 0.94 2.31 12.04
N ARG A 54 1.02 1.42 13.02
CA ARG A 54 0.49 0.05 12.92
C ARG A 54 -1.01 0.06 12.60
N ARG A 55 -1.80 0.85 13.33
CA ARG A 55 -3.24 0.99 13.07
C ARG A 55 -3.53 1.62 11.70
N ASN A 56 -2.72 2.59 11.27
CA ASN A 56 -2.88 3.19 9.95
C ASN A 56 -2.66 2.15 8.85
N LEU A 57 -1.56 1.38 8.93
CA LEU A 57 -1.26 0.30 7.99
C LEU A 57 -2.35 -0.78 7.99
N GLN A 58 -2.84 -1.19 9.16
CA GLN A 58 -3.96 -2.12 9.25
C GLN A 58 -5.20 -1.59 8.53
N ARG A 59 -5.62 -0.35 8.82
CA ARG A 59 -6.78 0.29 8.18
C ARG A 59 -6.59 0.41 6.67
N PHE A 60 -5.39 0.78 6.23
CA PHE A 60 -5.06 0.90 4.81
C PHE A 60 -5.18 -0.45 4.09
N LEU A 61 -4.63 -1.52 4.66
CA LEU A 61 -4.70 -2.86 4.08
C LEU A 61 -6.12 -3.47 4.15
N SER A 62 -6.98 -2.98 5.06
CA SER A 62 -8.40 -3.37 5.12
C SER A 62 -9.31 -2.54 4.19
N LEU A 63 -8.75 -1.65 3.37
CA LEU A 63 -9.54 -0.91 2.39
C LEU A 63 -10.16 -1.85 1.35
N PRO A 64 -11.42 -1.60 0.91
CA PRO A 64 -12.09 -2.45 -0.08
C PRO A 64 -11.37 -2.45 -1.44
N GLN A 65 -10.58 -1.41 -1.75
CA GLN A 65 -9.76 -1.34 -2.96
C GLN A 65 -8.53 -2.26 -2.92
N MET A 66 -8.12 -2.74 -1.73
CA MET A 66 -6.93 -3.57 -1.53
C MET A 66 -7.23 -5.07 -1.60
N THR A 67 -8.45 -5.47 -1.96
CA THR A 67 -8.78 -6.89 -2.12
C THR A 67 -8.14 -7.45 -3.39
N PRO A 68 -7.73 -8.74 -3.40
CA PRO A 68 -7.21 -9.40 -4.60
C PRO A 68 -8.18 -9.30 -5.78
N GLU A 69 -9.49 -9.38 -5.52
CA GLU A 69 -10.52 -9.26 -6.54
C GLU A 69 -10.52 -7.85 -7.12
N ALA A 70 -10.60 -6.81 -6.28
CA ALA A 70 -10.59 -5.44 -6.74
C ALA A 70 -9.33 -5.13 -7.55
N SER A 71 -8.15 -5.49 -7.05
CA SER A 71 -6.87 -5.24 -7.71
C SER A 71 -6.67 -6.04 -9.01
N TRP A 72 -7.06 -7.32 -9.04
CA TRP A 72 -6.88 -8.20 -10.21
C TRP A 72 -7.85 -7.89 -11.35
N PHE A 73 -9.14 -7.64 -11.04
CA PHE A 73 -10.15 -7.38 -12.08
C PHE A 73 -9.83 -6.14 -12.92
N LEU A 74 -9.08 -5.19 -12.40
CA LEU A 74 -8.75 -3.96 -13.11
C LEU A 74 -7.62 -4.13 -14.12
N ILE A 75 -6.62 -4.92 -13.75
CA ILE A 75 -5.53 -5.30 -14.65
C ILE A 75 -6.11 -6.12 -15.81
N ALA A 76 -7.09 -6.98 -15.52
CA ALA A 76 -7.71 -7.86 -16.50
C ALA A 76 -8.80 -7.19 -17.38
N LYS A 77 -9.35 -6.04 -16.97
CA LYS A 77 -10.44 -5.34 -17.69
C LYS A 77 -9.95 -4.22 -18.61
N GLN A 78 -8.69 -3.80 -18.51
CA GLN A 78 -8.04 -2.87 -19.47
C GLN A 78 -7.64 -3.59 -20.75
#